data_AF-T1B0Z5-F1
#
_entry.id   AF-T1B0Z5-F1
#
_cell.length_a   1.000
_cell.length_b   1.000
_cell.length_c   1.000
_cell.angle_alpha   90.00
_cell.angle_beta   90.00
_cell.angle_gamma   90.00
#
_symmetry.space_group_name_H-M   'P 1'
#
loop_
_entity.id
_entity.type
_entity.pdbx_description
1 polymer ?
#
loop_
_entity_poly.entity_id
_entity_poly.type
_entity_poly.pdbx_seq_one_letter_code
_entity_poly.pdbx_strand_id
1 'polypeptide(L)'
;MASIRVNQKKLMFFDFCYLNVRCREYTTLIDNKVNRRIMEKACRQIEDEIAAGTFVYRKFFPNSKRTGLFESSLPPMATPDELVQAVQDVMNTLPPDQRGSITVNPGKNPAFLAFADQWFAEREVDWKRSTQIKVRDIINKHLAPHFRGRRVGDITKADILVFRADLAKDTSEKHGLSP
;
A
#
# COMPACT_ATOMS: atom_id res chain seq x y z
N MET A 1 3.10 -5.29 -11.82
CA MET A 1 4.08 -5.76 -12.80
C MET A 1 5.02 -4.61 -13.06
N ALA A 2 6.30 -4.82 -12.79
CA ALA A 2 7.37 -3.91 -13.16
C ALA A 2 7.59 -4.00 -14.68
N SER A 3 7.95 -2.88 -15.28
CA SER A 3 8.21 -2.78 -16.71
C SER A 3 9.42 -1.89 -16.96
N ILE A 4 10.15 -2.18 -18.03
CA ILE A 4 11.26 -1.34 -18.51
C ILE A 4 10.72 -0.49 -19.64
N ARG A 5 10.94 0.82 -19.56
CA ARG A 5 10.49 1.78 -20.56
C ARG A 5 11.66 2.64 -21.02
N VAL A 6 11.48 3.29 -22.16
CA VAL A 6 12.48 4.18 -22.77
C VAL A 6 11.89 5.59 -22.82
N ASN A 7 12.68 6.59 -22.46
CA ASN A 7 12.29 7.99 -22.54
C ASN A 7 12.59 8.60 -23.92
N GLN A 8 12.19 9.85 -24.13
CA GLN A 8 12.47 10.60 -25.37
C GLN A 8 13.96 10.75 -25.68
N LYS A 9 14.82 10.71 -24.65
CA LYS A 9 16.29 10.77 -24.75
C LYS A 9 16.95 9.39 -24.96
N LYS A 10 16.16 8.35 -25.30
CA LYS A 10 16.60 6.95 -25.48
C LYS A 10 17.23 6.30 -24.24
N LEU A 11 16.99 6.87 -23.05
CA LEU A 11 17.42 6.30 -21.79
C LEU A 11 16.33 5.41 -21.20
N MET A 12 16.75 4.31 -20.60
CA MET A 12 15.86 3.33 -20.01
C MET A 12 15.54 3.66 -18.55
N PHE A 13 14.34 3.27 -18.10
CA PHE A 13 13.90 3.45 -16.72
C PHE A 13 12.99 2.31 -16.27
N PHE A 14 12.97 2.05 -14.97
CA PHE A 14 12.05 1.10 -14.34
C PHE A 14 10.72 1.80 -14.02
N ASP A 15 9.60 1.16 -14.32
CA ASP A 15 8.25 1.60 -13.99
C ASP A 15 7.49 0.46 -13.31
N PHE A 16 7.30 0.59 -12.00
CA PHE A 16 6.68 -0.43 -11.15
C PHE A 16 5.86 0.23 -10.02
N CYS A 17 5.10 -0.57 -9.28
CA CYS A 17 4.41 -0.12 -8.07
C CYS A 17 4.98 -0.85 -6.86
N TYR A 18 5.28 -0.10 -5.80
CA TYR A 18 5.72 -0.64 -4.51
C TYR A 18 4.99 0.10 -3.39
N LEU A 19 4.45 -0.65 -2.42
CA LEU A 19 3.60 -0.12 -1.35
C LEU A 19 2.47 0.81 -1.88
N ASN A 20 1.84 0.43 -2.98
CA ASN A 20 0.81 1.21 -3.70
C ASN A 20 1.27 2.57 -4.26
N VAL A 21 2.58 2.83 -4.29
CA VAL A 21 3.13 4.03 -4.92
C VAL A 21 3.82 3.67 -6.23
N ARG A 22 3.43 4.35 -7.30
CA ARG A 22 4.11 4.21 -8.60
C ARG A 22 5.52 4.78 -8.51
N CYS A 23 6.50 3.96 -8.86
CA CYS A 23 7.93 4.28 -8.81
C CYS A 23 8.47 4.27 -10.24
N ARG A 24 9.00 5.42 -10.66
CA ARG A 24 9.68 5.61 -11.94
C ARG A 24 11.13 5.96 -11.68
N GLU A 25 12.01 4.97 -11.77
CA GLU A 25 13.43 5.12 -11.46
C GLU A 25 14.24 5.13 -12.75
N TYR A 26 14.83 6.29 -13.04
CA TYR A 26 15.56 6.55 -14.28
C TYR A 26 16.99 6.04 -14.20
N THR A 27 17.49 5.51 -15.31
CA THR A 27 18.88 5.11 -15.46
C THR A 27 19.59 6.00 -16.48
N THR A 28 20.92 5.95 -16.47
CA THR A 28 21.77 6.55 -17.51
C THR A 28 22.02 5.60 -18.68
N LEU A 29 21.39 4.42 -18.69
CA LEU A 29 21.61 3.40 -19.71
C LEU A 29 20.78 3.70 -20.97
N ILE A 30 21.46 3.77 -22.10
CA ILE A 30 20.83 3.83 -23.42
C ILE A 30 20.20 2.48 -23.80
N ASP A 31 19.10 2.51 -24.56
CA ASP A 31 18.44 1.31 -25.05
C ASP A 31 19.30 0.57 -26.09
N ASN A 32 19.95 -0.49 -25.63
CA ASN A 32 20.67 -1.45 -26.46
C ASN A 32 20.45 -2.87 -25.89
N LYS A 33 20.74 -3.90 -26.69
CA LYS A 33 20.46 -5.30 -26.35
C LYS A 33 21.15 -5.78 -25.07
N VAL A 34 22.36 -5.28 -24.79
CA VAL A 34 23.15 -5.68 -23.61
C VAL A 34 22.56 -5.05 -22.36
N ASN A 35 22.38 -3.73 -22.36
CA ASN A 35 21.80 -2.98 -21.24
C ASN A 35 20.36 -3.44 -20.96
N ARG A 36 19.59 -3.73 -22.01
CA ARG A 36 18.23 -4.25 -21.89
C ARG A 36 18.20 -5.58 -21.15
N ARG A 37 19.11 -6.52 -21.46
CA ARG A 37 19.22 -7.79 -20.70
C ARG A 37 19.55 -7.57 -19.22
N ILE A 38 20.45 -6.63 -18.92
CA ILE A 38 20.81 -6.28 -17.54
C ILE A 38 19.59 -5.74 -16.81
N MET A 39 18.87 -4.80 -17.43
CA MET A 39 17.66 -4.24 -16.85
C MET A 39 16.54 -5.27 -16.71
N GLU A 40 16.37 -6.19 -17.67
CA GLU A 40 15.39 -7.28 -17.58
C GLU A 40 15.67 -8.22 -16.41
N LYS A 41 16.95 -8.49 -16.14
CA LYS A 41 17.34 -9.28 -14.96
C LYS A 41 17.02 -8.53 -13.67
N ALA A 42 17.40 -7.26 -13.58
CA ALA A 42 17.10 -6.43 -12.41
C ALA A 42 15.60 -6.23 -12.20
N CYS A 43 14.83 -6.04 -13.29
CA CYS A 43 13.38 -5.90 -13.25
C CYS A 43 12.71 -7.15 -12.67
N ARG A 44 13.12 -8.34 -13.12
CA ARG A 44 12.64 -9.61 -12.55
C ARG A 44 12.99 -9.74 -11.07
N GLN A 45 14.22 -9.43 -10.69
CA GLN A 45 14.63 -9.47 -9.28
C GLN A 45 13.79 -8.52 -8.41
N ILE A 46 13.50 -7.31 -8.89
CA ILE A 46 12.61 -6.37 -8.20
C ILE A 46 11.21 -6.98 -8.04
N GLU A 47 10.65 -7.59 -9.08
CA GLU A 47 9.34 -8.24 -9.00
C GLU A 47 9.31 -9.41 -7.99
N ASP A 48 10.33 -10.25 -8.02
CA ASP A 48 10.45 -11.42 -7.14
C ASP A 48 10.60 -11.00 -5.67
N GLU A 49 11.46 -10.03 -5.37
CA GLU A 49 11.64 -9.50 -4.01
C GLU A 49 10.37 -8.76 -3.52
N ILE A 50 9.63 -8.08 -4.40
CA ILE A 50 8.36 -7.43 -4.04
C ILE A 50 7.29 -8.50 -3.74
N ALA A 51 7.22 -9.55 -4.55
CA ALA A 51 6.29 -10.66 -4.34
C ALA A 51 6.60 -11.43 -3.05
N ALA A 52 7.89 -11.59 -2.72
CA ALA A 52 8.34 -12.21 -1.48
C ALA A 52 8.18 -11.30 -0.24
N GLY A 53 7.84 -10.02 -0.43
CA GLY A 53 7.75 -9.04 0.66
C GLY A 53 9.10 -8.63 1.26
N THR A 54 10.22 -9.02 0.64
CA THR A 54 11.59 -8.76 1.11
C THR A 54 12.26 -7.59 0.39
N PHE A 55 11.56 -6.96 -0.55
CA PHE A 55 12.10 -5.86 -1.33
C PHE A 55 12.46 -4.65 -0.47
N VAL A 56 13.72 -4.23 -0.54
CA VAL A 56 14.24 -3.02 0.10
C VAL A 56 14.55 -1.98 -0.98
N TYR A 57 13.74 -0.91 -1.05
CA TYR A 57 13.86 0.12 -2.08
C TYR A 57 15.27 0.72 -2.19
N ARG A 58 15.87 1.03 -1.03
CA ARG A 58 17.19 1.65 -0.92
C ARG A 58 18.32 0.80 -1.49
N LYS A 59 18.18 -0.53 -1.46
CA LYS A 59 19.18 -1.47 -1.98
C LYS A 59 19.31 -1.38 -3.50
N PHE A 60 18.20 -1.18 -4.20
CA PHE A 60 18.19 -1.05 -5.66
C PHE A 60 18.42 0.39 -6.12
N PHE A 61 17.93 1.36 -5.36
CA PHE A 61 17.97 2.78 -5.72
C PHE A 61 18.55 3.65 -4.59
N PRO A 62 19.85 3.50 -4.25
CA PRO A 62 20.44 4.13 -3.07
C PRO A 62 20.41 5.66 -3.11
N ASN A 63 20.46 6.25 -4.30
CA ASN A 63 20.44 7.69 -4.52
C ASN A 63 19.04 8.24 -4.85
N SER A 64 17.99 7.42 -4.72
CA SER A 64 16.63 7.89 -5.01
C SER A 64 16.11 8.78 -3.89
N LYS A 65 15.59 9.95 -4.26
CA LYS A 65 14.85 10.85 -3.36
C LYS A 65 13.60 10.21 -2.75
N ARG A 66 13.14 9.09 -3.31
CA ARG A 66 11.93 8.38 -2.89
C ARG A 66 12.17 7.43 -1.71
N THR A 67 13.42 7.20 -1.33
CA THR A 67 13.80 6.29 -0.24
C THR A 67 13.03 6.58 1.05
N GLY A 68 12.93 7.85 1.45
CA GLY A 68 12.23 8.25 2.68
C GLY A 68 10.73 7.94 2.68
N LEU A 69 10.08 7.81 1.51
CA LEU A 69 8.66 7.43 1.41
C LEU A 69 8.43 5.98 1.85
N PHE A 70 9.44 5.13 1.66
CA PHE A 70 9.35 3.69 1.91
C PHE A 70 10.05 3.30 3.21
N GLU A 71 11.06 4.05 3.64
CA GLU A 71 11.77 3.82 4.90
C GLU A 71 10.89 4.15 6.13
N SER A 72 9.98 5.13 6.01
CA SER A 72 9.01 5.44 7.08
C SER A 72 7.79 4.51 7.13
N SER A 73 7.57 3.68 6.11
CA SER A 73 6.47 2.71 6.05
C SER A 73 6.91 1.26 6.27
N LEU A 74 8.22 1.01 6.33
CA LEU A 74 8.74 -0.24 6.87
C LEU A 74 8.56 -0.19 8.39
N PRO A 75 7.82 -1.13 9.02
CA PRO A 75 8.03 -1.36 10.44
C PRO A 75 9.54 -1.62 10.64
N PRO A 76 10.15 -1.11 11.74
CA PRO A 76 11.51 -1.50 12.09
C PRO A 76 11.50 -3.02 12.10
N MET A 77 12.37 -3.59 11.29
CA MET A 77 12.48 -5.01 10.97
C MET A 77 12.28 -5.87 12.23
N ALA A 78 11.03 -6.22 12.54
CA ALA A 78 10.72 -7.15 13.60
C ALA A 78 11.07 -8.50 13.01
N THR A 79 12.13 -9.08 13.52
CA THR A 79 12.47 -10.48 13.25
C THR A 79 11.22 -11.35 13.51
N PRO A 80 11.07 -12.51 12.85
CA PRO A 80 9.96 -13.42 13.15
C PRO A 80 9.81 -13.71 14.64
N ASP A 81 10.93 -13.70 15.39
CA ASP A 81 10.95 -13.82 16.85
C ASP A 81 10.32 -12.61 17.57
N GLU A 82 10.59 -11.38 17.16
CA GLU A 82 10.01 -10.18 17.81
C GLU A 82 8.50 -10.06 17.58
N LEU A 83 7.98 -10.55 16.44
CA LEU A 83 6.53 -10.63 16.21
C LEU A 83 5.87 -11.68 17.13
N VAL A 84 6.49 -12.85 17.28
CA VAL A 84 5.99 -13.89 18.20
C VAL A 84 6.05 -13.41 19.65
N GLN A 85 7.13 -12.73 20.03
CA GLN A 85 7.32 -12.21 21.38
C GLN A 85 6.32 -11.09 21.71
N ALA A 86 6.05 -10.17 20.78
CA ALA A 86 5.05 -9.11 20.98
C ALA A 86 3.62 -9.66 21.12
N VAL A 87 3.28 -10.75 20.42
CA VAL A 87 1.98 -11.41 20.57
C VAL A 87 1.87 -12.11 21.94
N GLN A 88 2.97 -12.68 22.42
CA GLN A 88 3.04 -13.38 23.70
C GLN A 88 3.06 -12.42 24.90
N ASP A 89 3.74 -11.28 24.80
CA ASP A 89 3.78 -10.27 25.86
C ASP A 89 2.42 -9.59 26.07
N VAL A 90 1.66 -9.33 25.00
CA VAL A 90 0.27 -8.85 25.12
C VAL A 90 -0.62 -9.87 25.83
N MET A 91 -0.34 -11.17 25.67
CA MET A 91 -1.10 -12.25 26.33
C MET A 91 -0.72 -12.45 27.80
N ASN A 92 0.48 -12.02 28.21
CA ASN A 92 1.03 -12.25 29.55
C ASN A 92 0.91 -11.05 30.51
N THR A 93 0.58 -9.85 30.03
CA THR A 93 0.50 -8.63 30.88
C THR A 93 -0.90 -8.32 31.44
N LEU A 94 -1.90 -9.20 31.27
CA LEU A 94 -3.24 -8.99 31.83
C LEU A 94 -3.41 -9.73 33.17
N PRO A 95 -3.76 -9.02 34.27
CA PRO A 95 -4.07 -9.66 35.54
C PRO A 95 -5.28 -10.61 35.43
N PRO A 96 -5.29 -11.77 36.13
CA PRO A 96 -6.39 -12.73 36.07
C PRO A 96 -7.75 -12.16 36.53
N ASP A 97 -7.70 -11.06 37.27
CA ASP A 97 -8.81 -10.56 38.10
C ASP A 97 -9.71 -9.55 37.35
N GLN A 98 -9.34 -9.19 36.12
CA GLN A 98 -10.18 -8.36 35.22
C GLN A 98 -10.93 -9.21 34.17
N ARG A 99 -11.11 -10.51 34.42
CA ARG A 99 -11.91 -11.42 33.58
C ARG A 99 -13.44 -11.15 33.62
N GLY A 100 -13.92 -10.15 34.37
CA GLY A 100 -15.33 -9.78 34.43
C GLY A 100 -15.55 -8.29 34.20
N SER A 101 -16.24 -7.96 33.09
CA SER A 101 -16.74 -6.62 32.73
C SER A 101 -15.79 -5.68 31.96
N ILE A 102 -15.23 -6.17 30.85
CA ILE A 102 -15.38 -5.44 29.57
C ILE A 102 -15.84 -6.44 28.53
N THR A 103 -17.09 -6.39 28.10
CA THR A 103 -17.49 -7.02 26.84
C THR A 103 -16.96 -6.18 25.67
N VAL A 104 -15.63 -6.08 25.53
CA VAL A 104 -15.04 -5.87 24.22
C VAL A 104 -15.24 -7.20 23.51
N ASN A 105 -16.31 -7.30 22.73
CA ASN A 105 -16.32 -8.25 21.62
C ASN A 105 -15.52 -7.57 20.49
N PRO A 106 -14.21 -7.87 20.30
CA PRO A 106 -13.51 -7.45 19.08
C PRO A 106 -14.13 -8.07 17.81
N GLY A 107 -15.08 -9.01 17.95
CA GLY A 107 -15.68 -9.78 16.86
C GLY A 107 -16.88 -9.16 16.12
N LYS A 108 -17.35 -7.94 16.43
CA LYS A 108 -18.51 -7.37 15.69
C LYS A 108 -18.26 -6.05 14.97
N ASN A 109 -17.17 -5.34 15.27
CA ASN A 109 -16.95 -4.03 14.65
C ASN A 109 -15.45 -3.68 14.46
N PRO A 110 -14.83 -4.21 13.39
CA PRO A 110 -13.43 -3.95 13.10
C PRO A 110 -13.14 -2.46 12.84
N ALA A 111 -11.88 -2.07 13.02
CA ALA A 111 -11.39 -0.79 12.52
C ALA A 111 -11.55 -0.72 11.00
N PHE A 112 -11.85 0.47 10.47
CA PHE A 112 -12.12 0.64 9.04
C PHE A 112 -10.99 0.08 8.16
N LEU A 113 -9.72 0.34 8.50
CA LEU A 113 -8.58 -0.13 7.71
C LEU A 113 -8.48 -1.66 7.71
N ALA A 114 -8.59 -2.29 8.88
CA ALA A 114 -8.54 -3.75 9.01
C ALA A 114 -9.67 -4.41 8.21
N PHE A 115 -10.88 -3.83 8.25
CA PHE A 115 -12.00 -4.30 7.45
C PHE A 115 -11.78 -4.08 5.95
N ALA A 116 -11.28 -2.92 5.54
CA ALA A 116 -11.05 -2.60 4.13
C ALA A 116 -9.98 -3.52 3.52
N ASP A 117 -8.94 -3.87 4.26
CA ASP A 117 -7.92 -4.83 3.85
C ASP A 117 -8.50 -6.25 3.71
N GLN A 118 -9.26 -6.72 4.70
CA GLN A 118 -9.95 -8.01 4.65
C GLN A 118 -10.92 -8.09 3.46
N TRP A 119 -11.78 -7.09 3.32
CA TRP A 119 -12.74 -7.01 2.21
C TRP A 119 -12.03 -6.96 0.85
N PHE A 120 -10.90 -6.26 0.74
CA PHE A 120 -10.13 -6.22 -0.49
C PHE A 120 -9.58 -7.60 -0.84
N ALA A 121 -9.00 -8.32 0.12
CA ALA A 121 -8.48 -9.68 -0.09
C ALA A 121 -9.58 -10.69 -0.48
N GLU A 122 -10.77 -10.55 0.09
CA GLU A 122 -11.94 -11.37 -0.29
C GLU A 122 -12.39 -11.08 -1.72
N ARG A 123 -12.33 -9.81 -2.16
CA ARG A 123 -12.84 -9.37 -3.47
C ARG A 123 -11.81 -9.39 -4.59
N GLU A 124 -10.52 -9.39 -4.28
CA GLU A 124 -9.48 -9.29 -5.30
C GLU A 124 -9.45 -10.52 -6.21
N VAL A 125 -9.85 -11.70 -5.72
CA VAL A 125 -9.89 -12.95 -6.49
C VAL A 125 -10.85 -12.84 -7.68
N ASP A 126 -11.96 -12.10 -7.53
CA ASP A 126 -12.94 -11.88 -8.60
C ASP A 126 -12.49 -10.84 -9.62
N TRP A 127 -11.49 -10.02 -9.29
CA TRP A 127 -11.14 -8.84 -10.05
C TRP A 127 -9.86 -9.01 -10.86
N LYS A 128 -9.86 -8.49 -12.09
CA LYS A 128 -8.64 -8.31 -12.88
C LYS A 128 -7.68 -7.36 -12.15
N ARG A 129 -6.37 -7.57 -12.35
CA ARG A 129 -5.29 -6.79 -11.70
C ARG A 129 -5.45 -5.27 -11.83
N SER A 130 -5.95 -4.77 -12.95
CA SER A 130 -6.19 -3.33 -13.14
C SER A 130 -7.32 -2.80 -12.26
N THR A 131 -8.37 -3.58 -12.04
CA THR A 131 -9.49 -3.23 -11.14
C THR A 131 -9.03 -3.26 -9.69
N GLN A 132 -8.28 -4.30 -9.29
CA GLN A 132 -7.66 -4.37 -7.97
C GLN A 132 -6.84 -3.10 -7.68
N ILE A 133 -5.96 -2.70 -8.61
CA ILE A 133 -5.16 -1.48 -8.47
C ILE A 133 -6.06 -0.24 -8.29
N LYS A 134 -7.10 -0.08 -9.11
CA LYS A 134 -8.01 1.08 -9.00
C LYS A 134 -8.75 1.11 -7.66
N VAL A 135 -9.28 -0.03 -7.22
CA VAL A 135 -10.01 -0.11 -5.94
C VAL A 135 -9.06 0.15 -4.77
N ARG A 136 -7.84 -0.39 -4.82
CA ARG A 136 -6.83 -0.15 -3.78
C ARG A 136 -6.43 1.32 -3.72
N ASP A 137 -6.26 1.96 -4.87
CA ASP A 137 -6.02 3.40 -4.97
C ASP A 137 -7.14 4.23 -4.35
N ILE A 138 -8.40 3.86 -4.58
CA ILE A 138 -9.57 4.54 -3.98
C ILE A 138 -9.54 4.39 -2.45
N ILE A 139 -9.25 3.19 -1.96
CA ILE A 139 -9.13 2.93 -0.53
C ILE A 139 -8.03 3.81 0.08
N ASN A 140 -6.83 3.79 -0.48
CA ASN A 140 -5.68 4.49 0.11
C ASN A 140 -5.76 6.02 -0.03
N LYS A 141 -6.29 6.53 -1.14
CA LYS A 141 -6.30 7.98 -1.42
C LYS A 141 -7.47 8.70 -0.78
N HIS A 142 -8.63 8.05 -0.69
CA HIS A 142 -9.87 8.72 -0.31
C HIS A 142 -10.45 8.17 0.99
N LEU A 143 -10.61 6.85 1.08
CA LEU A 143 -11.31 6.24 2.21
C LEU A 143 -10.44 6.18 3.48
N ALA A 144 -9.20 5.72 3.35
CA ALA A 144 -8.27 5.54 4.47
C ALA A 144 -7.93 6.85 5.19
N PRO A 145 -7.65 7.98 4.51
CA PRO A 145 -7.38 9.24 5.20
C PRO A 145 -8.59 9.77 5.96
N HIS A 146 -9.80 9.63 5.39
CA HIS A 146 -11.02 10.18 5.98
C HIS A 146 -11.55 9.33 7.15
N PHE A 147 -11.49 8.00 7.05
CA PHE A 147 -12.00 7.08 8.07
C PHE A 147 -10.91 6.48 8.96
N ARG A 148 -9.71 7.09 8.98
CA ARG A 148 -8.59 6.64 9.82
C ARG A 148 -9.00 6.62 11.30
N GLY A 149 -8.71 5.52 11.98
CA GLY A 149 -9.00 5.37 13.41
C GLY A 149 -10.47 5.19 13.77
N ARG A 150 -11.40 5.23 12.80
CA ARG A 150 -12.81 4.92 13.02
C ARG A 150 -13.08 3.42 12.89
N ARG A 151 -14.09 2.92 13.61
CA ARG A 151 -14.62 1.56 13.42
C ARG A 151 -15.73 1.58 12.38
N VAL A 152 -15.93 0.45 11.68
CA VAL A 152 -16.88 0.38 10.56
C VAL A 152 -18.30 0.74 10.97
N GLY A 153 -18.81 0.21 12.08
CA GLY A 153 -20.17 0.48 12.53
C GLY A 153 -20.35 1.79 13.29
N ASP A 154 -19.26 2.55 13.52
CA ASP A 154 -19.37 3.95 13.95
C ASP A 154 -19.58 4.87 12.75
N ILE A 155 -19.39 4.39 11.52
CA ILE A 155 -19.61 5.16 10.29
C ILE A 155 -21.11 5.18 10.00
N THR A 156 -21.73 6.33 10.22
CA THR A 156 -23.16 6.52 9.98
C THR A 156 -23.42 6.86 8.52
N LYS A 157 -24.69 6.74 8.10
CA LYS A 157 -25.13 7.20 6.78
C LYS A 157 -24.87 8.70 6.58
N ALA A 158 -24.96 9.50 7.65
CA ALA A 158 -24.68 10.93 7.59
C ALA A 158 -23.20 11.20 7.26
N ASP A 159 -22.28 10.47 7.90
CA ASP A 159 -20.85 10.54 7.60
C ASP A 159 -20.54 10.23 6.13
N ILE A 160 -21.23 9.23 5.56
CA ILE A 160 -21.07 8.86 4.16
C ILE A 160 -21.56 9.98 3.22
N LEU A 161 -22.68 10.63 3.56
CA LEU A 161 -23.20 11.74 2.75
C LEU A 161 -22.29 12.97 2.78
N VAL A 162 -21.74 13.30 3.95
CA VAL A 162 -20.74 14.38 4.10
C VAL A 162 -19.51 14.07 3.27
N PHE A 163 -18.95 12.87 3.42
CA PHE A 163 -17.79 12.44 2.65
C PHE A 163 -18.01 12.49 1.13
N ARG A 164 -19.20 12.08 0.66
CA ARG A 164 -19.56 12.18 -0.76
C ARG A 164 -19.61 13.64 -1.25
N ALA A 165 -20.11 14.56 -0.42
CA ALA A 165 -20.13 15.98 -0.76
C ALA A 165 -18.71 16.54 -0.87
N ASP A 166 -17.81 16.15 0.03
CA ASP A 166 -16.42 16.60 0.00
C ASP A 166 -15.66 16.05 -1.20
N LEU A 167 -15.86 14.77 -1.55
CA LEU A 167 -15.30 14.21 -2.79
C LEU A 167 -15.78 14.94 -4.05
N ALA A 168 -17.03 15.39 -4.08
CA ALA A 168 -17.56 16.15 -5.21
C ALA A 168 -16.87 17.52 -5.36
N LYS A 169 -16.55 18.19 -4.26
CA LYS A 169 -15.80 19.46 -4.26
C LYS A 169 -14.36 19.25 -4.73
N ASP A 170 -13.66 18.26 -4.20
CA ASP A 170 -12.28 17.94 -4.59
C ASP A 170 -12.16 17.57 -6.08
N THR A 171 -13.21 16.97 -6.65
CA THR A 171 -13.26 16.63 -8.08
C THR A 171 -13.50 17.87 -8.94
N SER A 172 -14.26 18.86 -8.47
CA SER A 172 -14.47 20.12 -9.20
C SER A 172 -13.20 20.97 -9.31
N GLU A 173 -12.25 20.83 -8.39
CA GLU A 173 -11.00 21.60 -8.40
C GLU A 173 -9.90 20.98 -9.29
N LYS A 174 -10.01 19.70 -9.65
CA LYS A 174 -8.99 18.98 -10.45
C LYS A 174 -9.59 18.45 -11.74
N HIS A 175 -9.47 19.29 -12.77
CA HIS A 175 -9.86 19.12 -14.17
C HIS A 175 -11.35 19.28 -14.48
N GLY A 176 -11.66 20.46 -15.04
CA GLY A 176 -12.75 20.61 -15.99
C GLY A 176 -12.64 19.52 -17.07
N LEU A 177 -13.69 18.72 -17.17
CA LEU A 177 -13.97 17.86 -18.30
C LEU A 177 -14.15 18.78 -19.52
N SER A 178 -13.15 18.80 -20.39
CA SER A 178 -13.28 19.37 -21.73
C SER A 178 -13.89 18.30 -22.66
N PRO A 179 -14.74 18.71 -23.61
CA PRO A 179 -15.79 17.90 -24.22
C PRO A 179 -15.31 16.84 -25.22
#